data_AF-A0A2H1EGJ7-F1
#
_entry.id   AF-A0A2H1EGJ7-F1
#
_cell.length_a   1.000
_cell.length_b   1.000
_cell.length_c   1.000
_cell.angle_alpha   90.00
_cell.angle_beta   90.00
_cell.angle_gamma   90.00
#
_symmetry.space_group_name_H-M   'P 1'
#
loop_
_entity.id
_entity.type
_entity.pdbx_description
1 polymer ?
#
loop_
_entity_poly.entity_id
_entity_poly.type
_entity_poly.pdbx_seq_one_letter_code
_entity_poly.pdbx_strand_id
1 'polypeptide(L)'
;MDIQVHINNVRGSQIAAKITGTFTVDDYQFKFNAIAFGRIGGHNIGAKISKTVEKDLVKLGYDVDKVIDELQQKLVRGDITLPEGLEKETFADD
;
A
#
# COMPACT_ATOMS: atom_id res chain seq x y z
N MET A 1 -2.82 -3.20 -14.30
CA MET A 1 -3.98 -2.34 -13.97
C MET A 1 -3.42 -1.05 -13.43
N ASP A 2 -3.94 0.12 -13.79
CA ASP A 2 -3.36 1.34 -13.23
C ASP A 2 -3.94 1.58 -11.84
N ILE A 3 -3.11 1.36 -10.82
CA ILE A 3 -3.43 1.67 -9.43
C ILE A 3 -2.49 2.78 -8.97
N GLN A 4 -3.08 3.82 -8.38
CA GLN A 4 -2.33 4.87 -7.69
C GLN A 4 -2.35 4.59 -6.20
N VAL A 5 -1.19 4.64 -5.55
CA VAL A 5 -1.06 4.35 -4.13
C VAL A 5 -0.62 5.60 -3.38
N HIS A 6 -1.36 5.93 -2.33
CA HIS A 6 -1.05 7.03 -1.44
C HIS A 6 -0.89 6.54 0.00
N ILE A 7 0.28 6.81 0.58
CA ILE A 7 0.55 6.49 1.97
C ILE A 7 -0.03 7.60 2.85
N ASN A 8 -0.85 7.23 3.84
CA ASN A 8 -1.36 8.19 4.81
C ASN A 8 -0.49 8.25 6.06
N ASN A 9 0.01 7.10 6.50
CA ASN A 9 0.82 7.01 7.71
C ASN A 9 1.71 5.77 7.68
N VAL A 10 2.86 5.89 8.33
CA VAL A 10 3.77 4.78 8.60
C VAL A 10 4.12 4.83 10.08
N ARG A 11 3.92 3.70 10.77
CA ARG A 11 4.30 3.54 12.17
C ARG A 11 5.06 2.25 12.36
N GLY A 12 6.26 2.32 12.92
CA GLY A 12 7.01 1.14 13.28
C GLY A 12 8.50 1.44 13.42
N SER A 13 9.29 0.37 13.39
CA SER A 13 10.75 0.43 13.49
C SER A 13 11.39 -0.10 12.21
N GLN A 14 12.71 -0.12 12.18
CA GLN A 14 13.51 -0.72 11.10
C GLN A 14 13.26 -2.23 10.91
N ILE A 15 12.64 -2.90 11.89
CA ILE A 15 12.32 -4.34 11.81
C ILE A 15 10.97 -4.55 11.14
N ALA A 16 9.97 -3.75 11.47
CA ALA A 16 8.65 -3.82 10.85
C ALA A 16 7.92 -2.48 10.97
N ALA A 17 7.26 -2.10 9.88
CA ALA A 17 6.42 -0.92 9.81
C ALA A 17 5.00 -1.28 9.39
N LYS A 18 4.04 -0.75 10.15
CA LYS A 18 2.65 -0.71 9.73
C LYS A 18 2.44 0.51 8.86
N ILE A 19 1.96 0.27 7.66
CA ILE A 19 1.61 1.26 6.67
C ILE A 19 0.09 1.33 6.59
N THR A 20 -0.46 2.53 6.61
CA THR A 20 -1.86 2.77 6.28
C THR A 20 -1.91 3.70 5.10
N GLY A 21 -2.76 3.40 4.13
CA GLY A 21 -2.85 4.18 2.92
C GLY A 21 -4.20 4.07 2.25
N THR A 22 -4.29 4.73 1.12
CA THR A 22 -5.35 4.54 0.15
C THR A 22 -4.78 4.16 -1.20
N PHE A 23 -5.56 3.42 -1.97
CA PHE A 23 -5.26 3.18 -3.37
C PHE A 23 -6.48 3.53 -4.22
N THR A 24 -6.22 3.98 -5.44
CA THR A 24 -7.26 4.33 -6.40
C THR A 24 -7.16 3.40 -7.60
N VAL A 25 -8.29 2.82 -7.99
CA VAL A 25 -8.46 2.08 -9.25
C VAL A 25 -9.58 2.75 -10.02
N ASP A 26 -9.28 3.19 -11.25
CA ASP A 26 -10.13 4.10 -12.02
C ASP A 26 -10.52 5.35 -11.19
N ASP A 27 -11.81 5.53 -10.88
CA ASP A 27 -12.33 6.65 -10.07
C ASP A 27 -12.63 6.26 -8.61
N TYR A 28 -12.32 5.03 -8.20
CA TYR A 28 -12.68 4.51 -6.87
C TYR A 28 -11.48 4.46 -5.93
N GLN A 29 -11.61 5.11 -4.78
CA GLN A 29 -10.59 5.12 -3.74
C GLN A 29 -10.94 4.17 -2.59
N PHE A 30 -9.98 3.35 -2.19
CA PHE A 30 -10.13 2.37 -1.13
C PHE A 30 -9.01 2.49 -0.09
N LYS A 31 -9.29 2.09 1.14
CA LYS A 31 -8.30 2.04 2.22
C LYS A 31 -7.62 0.69 2.28
N PHE A 32 -6.33 0.70 2.59
CA PHE A 32 -5.56 -0.52 2.87
C PHE A 32 -4.70 -0.37 4.13
N ASN A 33 -4.31 -1.51 4.68
CA ASN A 33 -3.21 -1.60 5.64
C ASN A 33 -2.13 -2.49 5.01
N ALA A 34 -0.86 -2.20 5.25
CA ALA A 34 0.22 -3.09 4.89
C ALA A 34 1.20 -3.23 6.06
N ILE A 35 1.88 -4.37 6.10
CA ILE A 35 3.03 -4.59 6.98
C ILE A 35 4.25 -4.76 6.08
N ALA A 36 5.23 -3.88 6.25
CA ALA A 36 6.55 -4.02 5.66
C ALA A 36 7.48 -4.62 6.72
N PHE A 37 8.18 -5.70 6.37
CA PHE A 37 9.21 -6.30 7.22
C PHE A 37 10.60 -5.89 6.71
N GLY A 38 11.40 -5.27 7.58
CA GLY A 38 12.68 -4.66 7.25
C GLY A 38 12.55 -3.18 6.84
N ARG A 39 13.45 -2.72 5.96
CA ARG A 39 13.44 -1.36 5.39
C ARG A 39 12.19 -1.15 4.54
N ILE A 40 11.66 0.08 4.51
CA ILE A 40 10.56 0.39 3.58
C ILE A 40 11.14 0.47 2.18
N GLY A 41 10.60 -0.32 1.25
CA GLY A 41 11.26 -0.67 -0.01
C GLY A 41 11.96 -2.04 0.00
N GLY A 42 11.77 -2.86 1.04
CA GLY A 42 12.15 -4.27 1.05
C GLY A 42 11.17 -5.18 0.30
N HIS A 43 11.61 -6.38 -0.07
CA HIS A 43 10.83 -7.37 -0.84
C HIS A 43 9.61 -7.96 -0.08
N ASN A 44 9.47 -7.70 1.22
CA ASN A 44 8.51 -8.39 2.09
C ASN A 44 7.43 -7.42 2.61
N ILE A 45 6.55 -6.95 1.71
CA ILE A 45 5.39 -6.13 2.07
C ILE A 45 4.11 -6.93 1.85
N GLY A 46 3.33 -7.11 2.90
CA GLY A 46 2.00 -7.73 2.85
C GLY A 46 0.89 -6.68 2.94
N ALA A 47 0.14 -6.46 1.87
CA ALA A 47 -1.03 -5.58 1.87
C ALA A 47 -2.31 -6.34 2.21
N LYS A 48 -3.22 -5.67 2.91
CA LYS A 48 -4.54 -6.19 3.29
C LYS A 48 -5.59 -5.09 3.16
N ILE A 49 -6.74 -5.49 2.65
CA ILE A 49 -7.95 -4.67 2.57
C ILE A 49 -9.02 -5.25 3.50
N SER A 50 -10.05 -4.47 3.82
CA SER A 50 -11.15 -4.95 4.65
C SER A 50 -12.17 -5.74 3.82
N LYS A 51 -12.95 -6.60 4.47
CA LYS A 51 -14.07 -7.32 3.83
C LYS A 51 -15.06 -6.41 3.11
N THR A 52 -15.21 -5.17 3.57
CA THR A 52 -16.05 -4.18 2.91
C THR A 52 -15.45 -3.76 1.57
N VAL A 53 -14.15 -3.42 1.56
CA VAL A 53 -13.42 -3.07 0.33
C VAL A 53 -13.40 -4.25 -0.64
N GLU A 54 -13.16 -5.49 -0.16
CA GLU A 54 -13.22 -6.70 -1.00
C GLU A 54 -14.59 -6.82 -1.71
N LYS A 55 -15.69 -6.64 -0.96
CA LYS A 55 -17.05 -6.70 -1.54
C LYS A 55 -17.29 -5.58 -2.55
N ASP A 56 -16.79 -4.38 -2.30
CA ASP A 56 -16.98 -3.25 -3.20
C ASP A 56 -16.18 -3.42 -4.48
N LEU A 57 -14.94 -3.93 -4.40
CA LEU A 57 -14.16 -4.32 -5.59
C LEU A 57 -14.87 -5.37 -6.44
N VAL A 58 -15.43 -6.41 -5.81
CA VAL A 58 -16.21 -7.45 -6.54
C VAL A 58 -17.44 -6.87 -7.21
N LYS A 59 -18.19 -5.98 -6.56
CA LYS A 59 -19.36 -5.31 -7.15
C LYS A 59 -19.00 -4.46 -8.37
N LEU A 60 -17.81 -3.87 -8.36
CA LEU A 60 -17.28 -3.07 -9.44
C LEU A 60 -16.66 -3.93 -10.57
N GLY A 61 -16.60 -5.25 -10.40
CA GLY A 61 -16.10 -6.19 -11.40
C GLY A 61 -14.60 -6.42 -11.35
N TYR A 62 -13.91 -5.98 -10.29
CA TYR A 62 -12.48 -6.24 -10.13
C TYR A 62 -12.20 -7.61 -9.53
N ASP A 63 -11.11 -8.21 -10.00
CA ASP A 63 -10.49 -9.38 -9.39
C ASP A 63 -9.69 -8.93 -8.17
N VAL A 64 -10.17 -9.31 -6.98
CA VAL A 64 -9.60 -8.87 -5.70
C VAL A 64 -8.15 -9.31 -5.54
N ASP A 65 -7.81 -10.52 -5.95
CA ASP A 65 -6.44 -11.04 -5.85
C ASP A 65 -5.49 -10.24 -6.74
N LYS A 66 -5.92 -9.89 -7.96
CA LYS A 66 -5.12 -9.02 -8.85
C LYS A 66 -4.96 -7.60 -8.31
N VAL A 67 -5.99 -7.03 -7.68
CA VAL A 67 -5.91 -5.71 -7.03
C VAL A 67 -4.89 -5.74 -5.90
N ILE A 68 -4.91 -6.78 -5.07
CA ILE A 68 -3.97 -6.94 -3.96
C ILE A 68 -2.54 -7.15 -4.48
N ASP A 69 -2.34 -7.99 -5.49
CA ASP A 69 -1.02 -8.22 -6.09
C ASP A 69 -0.41 -6.93 -6.65
N GLU A 70 -1.16 -6.19 -7.45
CA GLU A 70 -0.70 -4.90 -8.02
C GLU A 70 -0.41 -3.87 -6.91
N LEU A 71 -1.26 -3.78 -5.88
CA LEU A 71 -1.03 -2.93 -4.71
C LEU A 71 0.29 -3.30 -4.00
N GLN A 72 0.54 -4.60 -3.79
CA GLN A 72 1.79 -5.06 -3.17
C GLN A 72 2.99 -4.75 -4.05
N GLN A 73 2.91 -4.96 -5.36
CA GLN A 73 3.99 -4.63 -6.29
C GLN A 73 4.32 -3.14 -6.27
N LYS A 74 3.31 -2.25 -6.26
CA LYS A 74 3.51 -0.79 -6.15
C LYS A 74 4.21 -0.40 -4.85
N LEU A 75 3.80 -0.99 -3.72
CA LEU A 75 4.45 -0.79 -2.43
C LEU A 75 5.92 -1.25 -2.43
N VAL A 76 6.21 -2.43 -2.99
CA VAL A 76 7.58 -2.99 -3.08
C VAL A 76 8.47 -2.15 -3.98
N ARG A 77 7.95 -1.67 -5.12
CA ARG A 77 8.70 -0.82 -6.06
C ARG A 77 8.86 0.63 -5.61
N GLY A 78 8.19 1.04 -4.54
CA GLY A 78 8.19 2.44 -4.08
C GLY A 78 7.45 3.39 -5.04
N ASP A 79 6.57 2.84 -5.87
CA ASP A 79 5.67 3.57 -6.78
C ASP A 79 4.44 4.02 -5.97
N ILE A 80 4.71 4.98 -5.08
CA ILE A 80 3.80 5.49 -4.06
C ILE A 80 3.94 7.00 -3.96
N THR A 81 2.86 7.65 -3.56
CA THR A 81 2.87 9.04 -3.09
C THR A 81 2.93 9.07 -1.57
N LEU A 82 3.73 9.98 -1.03
CA LEU A 82 3.91 10.17 0.41
C LEU A 82 3.21 11.46 0.87
N PRO A 83 2.77 11.54 2.13
CA PRO A 83 2.24 12.78 2.69
C PRO A 83 3.40 13.76 2.94
N GLU A 84 3.08 15.07 2.97
CA GLU A 84 4.07 16.09 3.31
C GLU A 84 4.73 15.81 4.66
N GLY A 85 6.06 15.92 4.73
CA GLY A 85 6.85 15.65 5.93
C GLY A 85 7.22 14.19 6.18
N LEU A 86 6.84 13.26 5.29
CA LEU A 86 7.31 11.88 5.31
C LEU A 86 8.22 11.65 4.09
N GLU A 87 9.52 11.65 4.30
CA GLU A 87 10.50 11.49 3.22
C GLU A 87 10.82 10.01 2.98
N LYS A 88 11.06 9.63 1.72
CA LYS A 88 11.49 8.26 1.36
C LYS A 88 12.76 7.85 2.13
N GLU A 89 13.61 8.83 2.43
CA GLU A 89 14.86 8.68 3.17
C GLU A 89 14.67 8.38 4.66
N THR A 90 13.49 8.65 5.24
CA THR A 90 13.15 8.21 6.61
C THR A 90 13.22 6.69 6.78
N PHE A 91 13.30 5.95 5.67
CA PHE A 91 13.30 4.50 5.64
C PHE A 91 14.55 3.85 5.03
N ALA A 92 15.46 4.67 4.50
CA ALA A 92 16.78 4.23 4.03
C ALA A 92 17.79 4.42 5.17
N ASP A 93 18.77 3.53 5.24
CA ASP A 93 19.91 3.69 6.16
C ASP A 93 20.92 4.66 5.51
N ASP A 94 21.60 5.45 6.34
CA ASP A 94 22.76 6.28 5.97
C ASP A 94 23.88 5.43 5.32
#